data_AF-V5GND7-F1
#
_entry.id   AF-V5GND7-F1
#
_cell.length_a   1.000
_cell.length_b   1.000
_cell.length_c   1.000
_cell.angle_alpha   90.00
_cell.angle_beta   90.00
_cell.angle_gamma   90.00
#
_symmetry.space_group_name_H-M   'P 1'
#
loop_
_entity.id
_entity.type
_entity.pdbx_description
1 polymer ?
#
loop_
_entity_poly.entity_id
_entity_poly.type
_entity_poly.pdbx_seq_one_letter_code
_entity_poly.pdbx_strand_id
1 'polypeptide(L)'
;YTSVLLLGELCEWIEKHPNTLDPILNFLVCCLPQPGVGAAAAVALQNICACCNDHMPSHVPILLQLLQQVDTFAITNNAVIGLLKGVASIIGRMPHTEMTAALRELCFMQLKPICHLIDQDIVPVNGTKTDPVLWLDRLSAILRHMNVAVQEGESVIVIVKCLGVGVGTWFFAGVLF
;
A
#
# COMPACT_ATOMS: atom_id res chain seq x y z
N TYR A 1 16.26 -16.37 4.92
CA TYR A 1 15.22 -16.54 3.89
C TYR A 1 14.07 -17.40 4.41
N THR A 2 14.24 -18.71 4.60
CA THR A 2 13.15 -19.62 5.00
C THR A 2 12.45 -19.22 6.31
N SER A 3 13.19 -18.75 7.31
CA SER A 3 12.63 -18.24 8.57
C SER A 3 11.72 -17.02 8.37
N VAL A 4 12.02 -16.16 7.39
CA VAL A 4 11.22 -14.97 7.08
C VAL A 4 9.89 -15.38 6.46
N LEU A 5 9.89 -16.35 5.54
CA LEU A 5 8.67 -16.90 4.97
C LEU A 5 7.82 -17.60 6.04
N LEU A 6 8.44 -18.45 6.86
CA LEU A 6 7.75 -19.13 7.95
C LEU A 6 7.07 -18.14 8.89
N LEU A 7 7.71 -17.02 9.20
CA LEU A 7 7.11 -15.98 10.04
C LEU A 7 5.83 -15.38 9.42
N GLY A 8 5.80 -15.22 8.10
CA GLY A 8 4.60 -14.79 7.38
C GLY A 8 3.46 -15.81 7.43
N GLU A 9 3.77 -17.11 7.39
CA GLU A 9 2.78 -18.20 7.50
C GLU A 9 2.19 -18.31 8.92
N LEU A 10 2.89 -17.81 9.94
CA LEU A 10 2.40 -17.79 11.33
C LEU A 10 1.47 -16.60 11.63
N CYS A 11 0.97 -15.89 10.62
CA CYS A 11 0.16 -14.68 10.77
C CYS A 11 -1.08 -14.87 11.67
N GLU A 12 -1.81 -15.98 11.56
CA GLU A 12 -2.96 -16.29 12.43
C GLU A 12 -2.58 -16.47 13.91
N TRP A 13 -1.37 -16.98 14.16
CA TRP A 13 -0.86 -17.10 15.53
C TRP A 13 -0.46 -15.72 16.07
N ILE A 14 0.15 -14.88 15.24
CA ILE A 14 0.55 -13.50 15.60
C ILE A 14 -0.67 -12.65 15.91
N GLU A 15 -1.76 -12.79 15.13
CA GLU A 15 -3.04 -12.12 15.37
C GLU A 15 -3.55 -12.37 16.80
N LYS A 16 -3.44 -13.62 17.27
CA LYS A 16 -3.84 -14.02 18.64
C LYS A 16 -2.85 -13.57 19.72
N HIS A 17 -1.68 -13.08 19.35
CA HIS A 17 -0.61 -12.62 20.25
C HIS A 17 -0.06 -11.25 19.83
N PRO A 18 -0.89 -10.19 19.85
CA PRO A 18 -0.55 -8.89 19.26
C PRO A 18 0.68 -8.22 19.89
N ASN A 19 1.03 -8.57 21.14
CA ASN A 19 2.25 -8.10 21.83
C ASN A 19 3.55 -8.50 21.09
N THR A 20 3.48 -9.46 20.17
CA THR A 20 4.62 -9.91 19.36
C THR A 20 4.77 -9.13 18.05
N LEU A 21 3.80 -8.29 17.70
CA LEU A 21 3.72 -7.66 16.39
C LEU A 21 4.84 -6.66 16.15
N ASP A 22 5.10 -5.75 17.10
CA ASP A 22 6.15 -4.73 16.99
C ASP A 22 7.55 -5.31 16.68
N PRO A 23 8.09 -6.28 17.45
CA PRO A 23 9.40 -6.83 17.14
C PRO A 23 9.42 -7.58 15.80
N ILE A 24 8.31 -8.21 15.40
CA ILE A 24 8.19 -8.89 14.11
C ILE A 24 8.20 -7.89 12.95
N LEU A 25 7.42 -6.82 13.02
CA LEU A 25 7.40 -5.77 12.00
C LEU A 25 8.77 -5.12 11.86
N ASN A 26 9.40 -4.75 12.98
CA ASN A 26 10.75 -4.17 12.96
C ASN A 26 11.77 -5.11 12.30
N PHE A 27 11.73 -6.41 12.61
CA PHE A 27 12.60 -7.40 11.99
C PHE A 27 12.37 -7.48 10.47
N LEU A 28 11.11 -7.54 10.03
CA LEU A 28 10.77 -7.65 8.61
C LEU A 28 11.11 -6.38 7.82
N VAL A 29 10.89 -5.20 8.41
CA VAL A 29 11.28 -3.90 7.83
C VAL A 29 12.79 -3.86 7.60
N CYS A 30 13.60 -4.32 8.55
CA CYS A 30 15.05 -4.42 8.40
C CYS A 30 15.47 -5.42 7.30
N CYS A 31 14.65 -6.41 6.97
CA CYS A 31 14.94 -7.40 5.93
C CYS A 31 14.62 -6.90 4.51
N LEU A 32 13.70 -5.94 4.34
CA LEU A 32 13.30 -5.43 3.01
C LEU A 32 14.46 -4.91 2.14
N PRO A 33 15.41 -4.09 2.64
CA PRO A 33 16.53 -3.62 1.83
C PRO A 33 17.61 -4.68 1.63
N GLN A 34 17.54 -5.83 2.32
CA GLN A 34 18.61 -6.84 2.29
C GLN A 34 18.50 -7.72 1.03
N PRO A 35 19.61 -7.88 0.28
CA PRO A 35 19.61 -8.69 -0.94
C PRO A 35 19.30 -10.15 -0.63
N GLY A 36 18.53 -10.79 -1.50
CA GLY A 36 18.16 -12.21 -1.38
C GLY A 36 17.05 -12.51 -0.36
N VAL A 37 16.71 -11.61 0.57
CA VAL A 37 15.63 -11.81 1.55
C VAL A 37 14.49 -10.80 1.45
N GLY A 38 14.69 -9.65 0.80
CA GLY A 38 13.68 -8.59 0.70
C GLY A 38 12.35 -9.05 0.11
N ALA A 39 12.37 -9.91 -0.92
CA ALA A 39 11.13 -10.45 -1.50
C ALA A 39 10.36 -11.34 -0.51
N ALA A 40 11.04 -12.17 0.28
CA ALA A 40 10.41 -12.97 1.33
C ALA A 40 9.87 -12.08 2.45
N ALA A 41 10.59 -11.02 2.82
CA ALA A 41 10.13 -10.06 3.81
C ALA A 41 8.87 -9.32 3.37
N ALA A 42 8.80 -8.94 2.09
CA ALA A 42 7.61 -8.31 1.51
C ALA A 42 6.38 -9.23 1.56
N VAL A 43 6.55 -10.51 1.22
CA VAL A 43 5.47 -11.51 1.31
C VAL A 43 5.03 -11.71 2.76
N ALA A 44 5.98 -11.87 3.69
CA ALA A 44 5.66 -12.03 5.11
C ALA A 44 4.94 -10.81 5.69
N LEU A 45 5.39 -9.60 5.35
CA LEU A 45 4.72 -8.36 5.73
C LEU A 45 3.31 -8.28 5.16
N GLN A 46 3.12 -8.63 3.89
CA GLN A 46 1.80 -8.67 3.27
C GLN A 46 0.85 -9.60 4.06
N ASN A 47 1.28 -10.83 4.35
CA ASN A 47 0.45 -11.81 5.07
C ASN A 47 0.10 -11.31 6.48
N ILE A 48 1.07 -10.77 7.21
CA ILE A 48 0.85 -10.23 8.56
C ILE A 48 -0.06 -9.00 8.51
N CYS A 49 0.15 -8.07 7.57
CA CYS A 49 -0.73 -6.91 7.41
C CYS A 49 -2.17 -7.33 7.12
N ALA A 50 -2.35 -8.34 6.26
CA ALA A 50 -3.68 -8.84 5.90
C ALA A 50 -4.37 -9.56 7.07
N CYS A 51 -3.66 -10.36 7.85
CA CYS A 51 -4.21 -11.11 8.98
C CYS A 51 -4.43 -10.25 10.22
N CYS A 52 -3.48 -9.37 10.54
CA CYS A 52 -3.46 -8.58 11.77
C CYS A 52 -4.02 -7.16 11.56
N ASN A 53 -4.79 -6.91 10.51
CA ASN A 53 -5.22 -5.56 10.11
C ASN A 53 -5.96 -4.79 11.21
N ASP A 54 -6.68 -5.47 12.10
CA ASP A 54 -7.41 -4.87 13.22
C ASP A 54 -6.49 -4.37 14.35
N HIS A 55 -5.23 -4.85 14.41
CA HIS A 55 -4.23 -4.47 15.42
C HIS A 55 -3.17 -3.50 14.91
N MET A 56 -3.22 -3.15 13.62
CA MET A 56 -2.19 -2.36 12.93
C MET A 56 -2.51 -0.89 12.57
N PRO A 57 -3.69 -0.29 12.85
CA PRO A 57 -3.93 1.12 12.51
C PRO A 57 -2.85 2.09 13.01
N SER A 58 -2.30 1.86 14.21
CA SER A 58 -1.21 2.67 14.79
C SER A 58 0.09 2.62 13.99
N HIS A 59 0.30 1.58 13.17
CA HIS A 59 1.52 1.37 12.39
C HIS A 59 1.42 1.94 10.97
N VAL A 60 0.25 2.42 10.54
CA VAL A 60 0.07 2.99 9.20
C VAL A 60 1.07 4.12 8.89
N PRO A 61 1.34 5.10 9.79
CA PRO A 61 2.29 6.17 9.49
C PRO A 61 3.70 5.66 9.13
N ILE A 62 4.22 4.68 9.88
CA ILE A 62 5.55 4.12 9.62
C ILE A 62 5.58 3.26 8.34
N LEU A 63 4.48 2.55 8.05
CA LEU A 63 4.33 1.78 6.82
C LEU A 63 4.25 2.69 5.57
N LEU A 64 3.56 3.84 5.67
CA LEU A 64 3.53 4.84 4.60
C LEU A 64 4.93 5.41 4.35
N GLN A 65 5.68 5.71 5.41
CA GLN A 65 7.05 6.20 5.31
C GLN A 65 7.98 5.19 4.62
N LEU A 66 7.82 3.90 4.94
CA LEU A 66 8.53 2.81 4.26
C LEU A 66 8.17 2.74 2.77
N LEU A 67 6.89 2.86 2.45
CA LEU A 67 6.40 2.79 1.07
C LEU A 67 6.90 3.94 0.19
N GLN A 68 7.19 5.11 0.76
CA GLN A 68 7.82 6.21 0.02
C GLN A 68 9.22 5.86 -0.51
N GLN A 69 9.91 4.92 0.13
CA GLN A 69 11.26 4.48 -0.26
C GLN A 69 11.27 3.11 -0.93
N VAL A 70 10.11 2.47 -1.14
CA VAL A 70 10.02 1.06 -1.56
C VAL A 70 10.68 0.80 -2.92
N ASP A 71 10.63 1.78 -3.81
CA ASP A 71 11.24 1.71 -5.15
C ASP A 71 12.77 1.81 -5.16
N THR A 72 13.38 2.02 -3.99
CA THR A 72 14.84 1.94 -3.78
C THR A 72 15.28 0.54 -3.35
N PHE A 73 14.35 -0.30 -2.89
CA PHE A 73 14.65 -1.66 -2.47
C PHE A 73 14.78 -2.59 -3.67
N ALA A 74 15.65 -3.59 -3.57
CA ALA A 74 15.86 -4.62 -4.58
C ALA A 74 14.75 -5.69 -4.54
N ILE A 75 13.48 -5.26 -4.63
CA ILE A 75 12.30 -6.13 -4.65
C ILE A 75 11.51 -5.94 -5.95
N THR A 76 10.77 -6.96 -6.35
CA THR A 76 9.99 -6.94 -7.60
C THR A 76 8.75 -6.07 -7.47
N ASN A 77 8.22 -5.58 -8.60
CA ASN A 77 6.96 -4.82 -8.61
C ASN A 77 5.80 -5.62 -7.98
N ASN A 78 5.76 -6.93 -8.19
CA ASN A 78 4.76 -7.81 -7.58
C ASN A 78 4.86 -7.83 -6.05
N ALA A 79 6.07 -7.79 -5.49
CA ALA A 79 6.27 -7.70 -4.05
C ALA A 79 5.80 -6.34 -3.50
N VAL A 80 6.07 -5.24 -4.22
CA VAL A 80 5.55 -3.91 -3.86
C VAL A 80 4.02 -3.89 -3.89
N ILE A 81 3.41 -4.45 -4.93
CA ILE A 81 1.95 -4.63 -5.02
C ILE A 81 1.43 -5.40 -3.81
N GLY A 82 2.12 -6.47 -3.38
CA GLY A 82 1.79 -7.22 -2.17
C GLY A 82 1.79 -6.37 -0.91
N LEU A 83 2.83 -5.56 -0.71
CA LEU A 83 2.91 -4.62 0.42
C LEU A 83 1.78 -3.60 0.39
N LEU A 84 1.50 -3.00 -0.78
CA LEU A 84 0.41 -2.04 -0.95
C LEU A 84 -0.95 -2.65 -0.60
N LYS A 85 -1.20 -3.90 -0.97
CA LYS A 85 -2.42 -4.63 -0.59
C LYS A 85 -2.55 -4.79 0.91
N GLY A 86 -1.45 -5.18 1.58
CA GLY A 86 -1.40 -5.31 3.03
C GLY A 86 -1.72 -3.99 3.73
N VAL A 87 -1.03 -2.91 3.34
CA VAL A 87 -1.26 -1.57 3.92
C VAL A 87 -2.68 -1.06 3.65
N ALA A 88 -3.21 -1.26 2.43
CA ALA A 88 -4.59 -0.90 2.10
C ALA A 88 -5.61 -1.64 3.00
N SER A 89 -5.39 -2.92 3.29
CA SER A 89 -6.28 -3.67 4.19
C SER A 89 -6.30 -3.12 5.62
N ILE A 90 -5.17 -2.61 6.12
CA ILE A 90 -5.07 -1.95 7.44
C ILE A 90 -5.80 -0.60 7.41
N ILE A 91 -5.59 0.19 6.36
CA ILE A 91 -6.25 1.50 6.19
C ILE A 91 -7.78 1.33 6.20
N GLY A 92 -8.31 0.25 5.62
CA GLY A 92 -9.74 -0.09 5.66
C GLY A 92 -10.32 -0.31 7.06
N ARG A 93 -9.48 -0.54 8.09
CA ARG A 93 -9.88 -0.69 9.49
C ARG A 93 -9.75 0.59 10.32
N MET A 94 -9.23 1.67 9.74
CA MET A 94 -9.07 2.93 10.45
C MET A 94 -10.40 3.70 10.58
N PRO A 95 -10.52 4.62 11.56
CA PRO A 95 -11.62 5.57 11.61
C PRO A 95 -11.72 6.40 10.31
N HIS A 96 -12.93 6.71 9.86
CA HIS A 96 -13.16 7.37 8.56
C HIS A 96 -12.37 8.68 8.36
N THR A 97 -12.16 9.45 9.43
CA THR A 97 -11.40 10.70 9.42
C THR A 97 -9.94 10.48 9.03
N GLU A 98 -9.30 9.45 9.57
CA GLU A 98 -7.88 9.13 9.35
C GLU A 98 -7.68 8.28 8.09
N MET A 99 -8.60 7.36 7.82
CA MET A 99 -8.61 6.50 6.64
C MET A 99 -8.50 7.32 5.35
N THR A 100 -9.28 8.41 5.25
CA THR A 100 -9.30 9.28 4.07
C THR A 100 -7.93 9.88 3.79
N ALA A 101 -7.25 10.36 4.84
CA ALA A 101 -5.92 10.96 4.72
C ALA A 101 -4.87 9.92 4.33
N ALA A 102 -4.87 8.75 5.00
CA ALA A 102 -3.94 7.67 4.72
C ALA A 102 -4.11 7.09 3.30
N LEU A 103 -5.35 6.85 2.87
CA LEU A 103 -5.65 6.36 1.52
C LEU A 103 -5.21 7.37 0.45
N ARG A 104 -5.47 8.66 0.69
CA ARG A 104 -5.03 9.73 -0.19
C ARG A 104 -3.51 9.69 -0.32
N GLU A 105 -2.78 9.68 0.79
CA GLU A 105 -1.32 9.63 0.76
C GLU A 105 -0.81 8.41 -0.04
N LEU A 106 -1.37 7.23 0.23
CA LEU A 106 -1.01 5.99 -0.45
C LEU A 106 -1.24 6.06 -1.97
N CYS A 107 -2.36 6.64 -2.41
CA CYS A 107 -2.64 6.85 -3.84
C CYS A 107 -1.72 7.90 -4.47
N PHE A 108 -1.46 9.00 -3.76
CA PHE A 108 -0.60 10.07 -4.27
C PHE A 108 0.85 9.61 -4.49
N MET A 109 1.36 8.68 -3.69
CA MET A 109 2.67 8.08 -3.94
C MET A 109 2.77 7.43 -5.32
N GLN A 110 1.67 6.87 -5.82
CA GLN A 110 1.63 6.20 -7.13
C GLN A 110 1.23 7.14 -8.27
N LEU A 111 0.39 8.16 -7.99
CA LEU A 111 0.00 9.17 -8.97
C LEU A 111 1.13 10.14 -9.31
N LYS A 112 1.97 10.53 -8.35
CA LYS A 112 3.08 11.49 -8.58
C LYS A 112 4.01 11.07 -9.73
N PRO A 113 4.51 9.82 -9.80
CA PRO A 113 5.27 9.36 -10.95
C PRO A 113 4.50 9.46 -12.27
N ILE A 114 3.21 9.14 -12.29
CA ILE A 114 2.37 9.23 -13.50
C ILE A 114 2.26 10.69 -13.97
N CYS A 115 1.93 11.61 -13.06
CA CYS A 115 1.88 13.04 -13.39
C CYS A 115 3.22 13.53 -13.94
N HIS A 116 4.33 13.12 -13.33
CA HIS A 116 5.67 13.47 -13.79
C HIS A 116 5.97 12.95 -15.21
N LEU A 117 5.55 11.73 -15.55
CA LEU A 117 5.68 11.18 -16.90
C LEU A 117 4.91 12.03 -17.93
N ILE A 118 3.72 12.49 -17.57
CA ILE A 118 2.88 13.35 -18.42
C ILE A 118 3.50 14.74 -18.56
N ASP A 119 3.83 15.39 -17.44
CA ASP A 119 4.36 16.76 -17.40
C ASP A 119 5.69 16.91 -18.16
N GLN A 120 6.49 15.84 -18.20
CA GLN A 120 7.77 15.81 -18.88
C GLN A 120 7.74 15.18 -20.29
N ASP A 121 6.55 14.79 -20.77
CA ASP A 121 6.36 14.11 -22.06
C ASP A 121 7.32 12.92 -22.24
N ILE A 122 7.49 12.12 -21.18
CA ILE A 122 8.43 11.00 -21.16
C ILE A 122 7.85 9.85 -21.99
N VAL A 123 8.62 9.38 -22.98
CA VAL A 123 8.24 8.23 -23.80
C VAL A 123 8.16 6.97 -22.92
N PRO A 124 6.99 6.29 -22.87
CA PRO A 124 6.83 5.07 -22.11
C PRO A 124 7.71 3.93 -22.65
N VAL A 125 8.40 3.22 -21.75
CA VAL A 125 9.17 2.02 -22.09
C VAL A 125 8.70 0.88 -21.22
N ASN A 126 8.12 -0.14 -21.87
CA ASN A 126 7.52 -1.30 -21.22
C ASN A 126 8.46 -1.96 -20.20
N GLY A 127 7.92 -2.26 -19.02
CA GLY A 127 8.67 -2.93 -17.95
C GLY A 127 9.69 -2.06 -17.21
N THR A 128 9.68 -0.74 -17.45
CA THR A 128 10.51 0.22 -16.71
C THR A 128 9.65 1.14 -15.83
N LYS A 129 10.28 2.03 -15.06
CA LYS A 129 9.56 3.04 -14.27
C LYS A 129 8.86 4.10 -15.13
N THR A 130 9.17 4.19 -16.43
CA THR A 130 8.45 5.05 -17.37
C THR A 130 7.22 4.38 -17.99
N ASP A 131 7.01 3.09 -17.71
CA ASP A 131 5.79 2.39 -18.06
C ASP A 131 4.66 2.79 -17.09
N PRO A 132 3.62 3.52 -17.53
CA PRO A 132 2.51 3.92 -16.67
C PRO A 132 1.73 2.71 -16.11
N VAL A 133 1.77 1.54 -16.78
CA VAL A 133 1.08 0.32 -16.31
C VAL A 133 1.59 -0.11 -14.94
N LEU A 134 2.89 0.05 -14.67
CA LEU A 134 3.48 -0.27 -13.37
C LEU A 134 2.79 0.45 -12.21
N TRP A 135 2.57 1.76 -12.36
CA TRP A 135 1.95 2.61 -11.34
C TRP A 135 0.43 2.40 -11.26
N LEU A 136 -0.21 2.17 -12.41
CA LEU A 136 -1.64 1.88 -12.49
C LEU A 136 -1.99 0.53 -11.85
N ASP A 137 -1.15 -0.49 -12.00
CA ASP A 137 -1.35 -1.79 -11.34
C ASP A 137 -1.29 -1.64 -9.81
N ARG A 138 -0.32 -0.87 -9.31
CA ARG A 138 -0.21 -0.52 -7.89
C ARG A 138 -1.43 0.22 -7.37
N LEU A 139 -1.89 1.26 -8.07
CA LEU A 139 -3.13 1.98 -7.75
C LEU A 139 -4.33 1.04 -7.73
N SER A 140 -4.46 0.18 -8.73
CA SER A 140 -5.55 -0.78 -8.81
C SER A 140 -5.53 -1.75 -7.64
N ALA A 141 -4.34 -2.18 -7.19
CA ALA A 141 -4.20 -3.07 -6.05
C ALA A 141 -4.64 -2.40 -4.74
N ILE A 142 -4.25 -1.14 -4.52
CA ILE A 142 -4.68 -0.35 -3.36
C ILE A 142 -6.21 -0.28 -3.31
N LEU A 143 -6.84 0.18 -4.39
CA LEU A 143 -8.29 0.38 -4.44
C LEU A 143 -9.09 -0.91 -4.31
N ARG A 144 -8.61 -2.02 -4.88
CA ARG A 144 -9.27 -3.33 -4.78
C ARG A 144 -9.23 -3.94 -3.37
N HIS A 145 -8.21 -3.62 -2.57
CA HIS A 145 -8.00 -4.23 -1.25
C HIS A 145 -8.39 -3.30 -0.09
N MET A 146 -8.82 -2.08 -0.40
CA MET A 146 -9.53 -1.20 0.51
C MET A 146 -10.94 -1.76 0.78
N ASN A 147 -11.06 -2.63 1.77
CA ASN A 147 -12.35 -3.11 2.24
C ASN A 147 -12.83 -2.22 3.39
N VAL A 148 -13.67 -1.24 3.07
CA VAL A 148 -14.25 -0.34 4.08
C VAL A 148 -15.52 -1.01 4.62
N ALA A 149 -15.58 -1.21 5.94
CA ALA A 149 -16.81 -1.60 6.60
C ALA A 149 -17.77 -0.40 6.59
N VAL A 150 -18.81 -0.48 5.76
CA VAL A 150 -19.78 0.60 5.61
C VAL A 150 -21.19 0.04 5.72
N GLN A 151 -22.10 0.80 6.33
CA GLN A 151 -23.53 0.51 6.24
C GLN A 151 -23.97 0.57 4.76
N GLU A 152 -24.83 -0.35 4.36
CA GLU A 152 -25.19 -0.65 2.97
C GLU A 152 -25.60 0.63 2.19
N GLY A 153 -24.69 1.16 1.35
CA GLY A 153 -24.92 2.35 0.52
C GLY A 153 -23.79 3.40 0.46
N GLU A 154 -22.84 3.41 1.40
CA GLU A 154 -21.82 4.48 1.50
C GLU A 154 -20.42 4.10 0.95
N SER A 155 -20.13 2.83 0.64
CA SER A 155 -18.76 2.34 0.33
C SER A 155 -18.14 2.96 -0.93
N VAL A 156 -18.92 3.11 -1.99
CA VAL A 156 -18.46 3.73 -3.25
C VAL A 156 -18.21 5.23 -3.06
N ILE A 157 -19.04 5.88 -2.25
CA ILE A 157 -18.98 7.32 -1.99
C ILE A 157 -17.69 7.66 -1.23
N VAL A 158 -17.25 6.83 -0.29
CA VAL A 158 -16.01 7.05 0.46
C VAL A 158 -14.80 6.99 -0.45
N ILE A 159 -14.65 5.98 -1.30
CA ILE A 159 -13.49 5.86 -2.21
C ILE A 159 -13.45 7.04 -3.19
N VAL A 160 -14.60 7.41 -3.76
CA VAL A 160 -14.76 8.54 -4.69
C VAL A 160 -14.47 9.89 -4.00
N LYS A 161 -14.95 10.10 -2.76
CA LYS A 161 -14.64 11.29 -1.95
C LYS A 161 -13.17 11.34 -1.53
N CYS A 162 -12.57 10.21 -1.16
CA CYS A 162 -11.17 10.13 -0.74
C CYS A 162 -10.21 10.53 -1.88
N LEU A 163 -10.50 10.06 -3.09
CA LEU A 163 -9.81 10.45 -4.32
C LEU A 163 -10.14 11.88 -4.76
N GLY A 164 -11.02 12.61 -4.06
CA GLY A 164 -11.35 13.99 -4.40
C GLY A 164 -12.24 14.12 -5.65
N VAL A 165 -12.86 13.04 -6.11
CA VAL A 165 -13.88 13.04 -7.18
C VAL A 165 -15.22 13.48 -6.59
N GLY A 166 -15.21 14.62 -5.90
CA GLY A 166 -16.42 15.31 -5.46
C GLY A 166 -16.93 16.18 -6.60
N VAL A 167 -18.24 16.11 -6.87
CA VAL A 167 -18.97 17.02 -7.76
C VAL A 167 -18.81 18.45 -7.22
N GLY A 168 -17.73 19.14 -7.59
CA GLY A 168 -17.48 20.52 -7.16
C GLY A 168 -16.02 20.93 -6.88
N THR A 169 -15.05 20.02 -6.82
CA THR A 169 -13.63 20.40 -6.64
C THR A 169 -12.77 19.90 -7.78
N TRP A 170 -12.34 20.88 -8.57
CA TRP A 170 -11.54 20.89 -9.80
C TRP A 170 -10.15 20.21 -9.74
N PHE A 171 -9.85 19.36 -8.75
CA PHE A 171 -8.49 18.85 -8.52
C PHE A 171 -8.03 17.80 -9.55
N PHE A 172 -8.95 17.20 -10.31
CA PHE A 172 -8.62 16.26 -11.40
C PHE A 172 -8.76 16.87 -12.81
N ALA A 173 -9.22 18.12 -12.95
CA ALA A 173 -9.50 18.70 -14.27
C ALA A 173 -8.25 19.14 -15.05
N GLY A 174 -7.06 19.13 -14.44
CA GLY A 174 -5.81 19.57 -15.08
C GLY A 174 -4.86 18.47 -15.55
N VAL A 175 -5.15 17.18 -15.29
CA VAL A 175 -4.24 16.06 -15.63
C VAL A 175 -4.88 15.11 -16.65
N LEU A 176 -6.08 15.43 -17.15
CA LEU A 176 -6.82 14.57 -18.08
C LEU A 176 -7.48 15.33 -19.25
N PHE A 177 -6.98 16.53 -19.57
CA PHE A 177 -7.24 17.22 -20.83
C PHE A 177 -5.94 17.74 -21.44
#